data_AF-A0A6I8R801-F1
#
_entry.id   AF-A0A6I8R801-F1
#
_cell.length_a   1.000
_cell.length_b   1.000
_cell.length_c   1.000
_cell.angle_alpha   90.00
_cell.angle_beta   90.00
_cell.angle_gamma   90.00
#
_symmetry.space_group_name_H-M   'P 1'
#
loop_
_entity.id
_entity.type
_entity.pdbx_description
1 polymer ?
#
loop_
_entity_poly.entity_id
_entity_poly.type
_entity_poly.pdbx_seq_one_letter_code
_entity_poly.pdbx_strand_id
1 'polypeptide(L)'
;MGTHIRVVILSQLLGLALPSPTQILSNSTINATNMNGNDIFSQILRTNQGVSDIESITDAMLEFSTLTCVRFVPRSAERDHVIIRSENGCFSSKGRLGGAQTVSLLKPDCVEFGIIQHELNHVLGLAHENSRMDRDEYITVIETNIPAEFHRDFEKPESDIVGMEYDYNSVMHYGSGAFSNTGGMSTLVPKRNPNAQLGQLYGLSNLDVSKINRLYECDACSTLLSAPSGTLYSANYPSPYPNNASCVWLIRIPQGQVTLQFVAFDVQPSANCTSDYVRVFDGASKSSPVLLKRACGRAQLPVLISSARRMLVEFVSDAKHTAFGFKATFTTVQCGGVFYKSPGNISSPGYPQKYSANMDCMYLISAPYHQKVQLRIHTLNMEASTGCKSDYLAVYNGNTTYSPLMHKFCGSLAPGEIISSGNSLLLQFHSDPNTEAQGFFASFHFA
;
A
#
# COMPACT_ATOMS: atom_id res chain seq x y z
N MET A 1 -57.79 3.41 -21.32
CA MET A 1 -57.34 4.76 -20.94
C MET A 1 -57.87 4.98 -19.53
N GLY A 2 -57.14 4.65 -18.45
CA GLY A 2 -55.89 5.28 -17.97
C GLY A 2 -56.28 6.50 -17.11
N THR A 3 -55.82 6.75 -15.87
CA THR A 3 -54.70 6.21 -15.10
C THR A 3 -54.85 6.62 -13.60
N HIS A 4 -54.29 5.79 -12.72
CA HIS A 4 -54.17 5.75 -11.24
C HIS A 4 -53.93 7.09 -10.49
N ILE A 5 -54.55 7.43 -9.34
CA ILE A 5 -54.68 6.84 -7.97
C ILE A 5 -53.39 6.92 -7.11
N ARG A 6 -53.37 7.89 -6.18
CA ARG A 6 -52.50 7.96 -4.99
C ARG A 6 -53.09 7.10 -3.87
N VAL A 7 -52.30 6.21 -3.28
CA VAL A 7 -52.63 5.52 -2.03
C VAL A 7 -51.43 5.63 -1.08
N VAL A 8 -51.69 6.25 0.07
CA VAL A 8 -50.88 6.24 1.29
C VAL A 8 -51.40 5.09 2.15
N ILE A 9 -50.64 4.02 2.42
CA ILE A 9 -50.99 3.05 3.47
C ILE A 9 -49.74 2.46 4.18
N LEU A 10 -49.82 2.53 5.52
CA LEU A 10 -49.18 1.72 6.56
C LEU A 10 -48.89 0.24 6.19
N SER A 11 -47.77 -0.32 6.66
CA SER A 11 -47.75 -1.73 7.13
C SER A 11 -46.53 -2.06 8.01
N GLN A 12 -46.74 -2.05 9.32
CA GLN A 12 -46.20 -3.09 10.21
C GLN A 12 -47.18 -4.26 10.19
N LEU A 13 -46.68 -5.48 10.40
CA LEU A 13 -47.38 -6.80 10.45
C LEU A 13 -47.50 -7.53 9.10
N LEU A 14 -46.43 -8.24 8.74
CA LEU A 14 -46.43 -9.59 8.13
C LEU A 14 -44.98 -10.07 8.10
N GLY A 15 -44.68 -11.19 8.78
CA GLY A 15 -43.34 -11.79 8.84
C GLY A 15 -42.90 -12.32 7.47
N LEU A 16 -42.35 -11.43 6.64
CA LEU A 16 -41.69 -11.77 5.39
C LEU A 16 -40.18 -11.68 5.60
N ALA A 17 -39.49 -12.77 5.28
CA ALA A 17 -38.04 -12.88 5.35
C ALA A 17 -37.37 -11.76 4.54
N LEU A 18 -36.27 -11.22 5.09
CA LEU A 18 -35.36 -10.34 4.36
C LEU A 18 -35.01 -10.99 3.01
N PRO A 19 -35.06 -10.24 1.89
CA PRO A 19 -34.72 -10.81 0.60
C PRO A 19 -33.28 -11.32 0.63
N SER A 20 -33.04 -12.49 0.07
CA SER A 20 -31.70 -13.07 -0.02
C SER A 20 -30.76 -12.11 -0.78
N PRO A 21 -29.44 -12.11 -0.49
CA PRO A 21 -28.45 -11.20 -1.08
C PRO A 21 -28.45 -11.16 -2.61
N THR A 22 -29.01 -12.19 -3.25
CA THR A 22 -29.14 -12.34 -4.69
C THR A 22 -30.20 -11.45 -5.35
N GLN A 23 -31.22 -10.94 -4.65
CA GLN A 23 -32.28 -10.15 -5.30
C GLN A 23 -32.04 -8.63 -5.32
N ILE A 24 -31.10 -8.12 -4.54
CA ILE A 24 -30.71 -6.69 -4.58
C ILE A 24 -29.81 -6.39 -5.82
N LEU A 25 -29.31 -7.41 -6.50
CA LEU A 25 -28.32 -7.31 -7.58
C LEU A 25 -28.87 -6.94 -8.96
N SER A 26 -30.19 -6.79 -9.15
CA SER A 26 -30.78 -6.65 -10.50
C SER A 26 -31.04 -5.21 -10.97
N ASN A 27 -30.91 -4.20 -10.10
CA ASN A 27 -31.29 -2.81 -10.44
C ASN A 27 -30.17 -1.77 -10.34
N SER A 28 -28.92 -2.17 -10.07
CA SER A 28 -27.76 -1.27 -10.16
C SER A 28 -26.97 -1.55 -11.43
N THR A 29 -27.54 -1.21 -12.59
CA THR A 29 -26.73 -0.99 -13.79
C THR A 29 -25.88 0.26 -13.56
N ILE A 30 -24.76 0.10 -12.88
CA ILE A 30 -23.71 1.11 -12.82
C ILE A 30 -23.19 1.20 -14.26
N ASN A 31 -23.40 2.34 -14.90
CA ASN A 31 -22.87 2.67 -16.23
C ASN A 31 -21.34 2.83 -16.18
N ALA A 32 -20.60 1.81 -15.74
CA ALA A 32 -19.20 1.64 -16.11
C ALA A 32 -19.16 1.06 -17.52
N THR A 33 -19.60 1.85 -18.51
CA THR A 33 -19.43 1.47 -19.92
C THR A 33 -17.97 1.69 -20.32
N ASN A 34 -17.06 0.91 -19.76
CA ASN A 34 -15.70 0.59 -20.20
C ASN A 34 -15.23 1.26 -21.51
N MET A 35 -14.17 2.07 -21.46
CA MET A 35 -13.40 2.44 -22.66
C MET A 35 -12.86 1.14 -23.28
N ASN A 36 -13.56 0.53 -24.25
CA ASN A 36 -13.20 -0.75 -24.90
C ASN A 36 -12.65 -1.85 -23.94
N GLY A 37 -13.41 -2.22 -22.91
CA GLY A 37 -12.97 -3.21 -21.90
C GLY A 37 -12.27 -2.57 -20.70
N ASN A 38 -11.26 -3.24 -20.14
CA ASN A 38 -10.59 -2.78 -18.92
C ASN A 38 -9.43 -1.81 -19.18
N ASP A 39 -9.24 -1.37 -20.42
CA ASP A 39 -8.15 -0.47 -20.82
C ASP A 39 -8.63 0.99 -20.85
N ILE A 40 -8.00 1.85 -20.05
CA ILE A 40 -8.25 3.29 -20.03
C ILE A 40 -7.15 3.99 -20.84
N PHE A 41 -7.49 4.43 -22.05
CA PHE A 41 -6.54 5.13 -22.91
C PHE A 41 -6.27 6.53 -22.38
N SER A 42 -5.00 6.88 -22.19
CA SER A 42 -4.56 8.12 -21.57
C SER A 42 -3.56 8.87 -22.43
N GLN A 43 -3.68 10.20 -22.46
CA GLN A 43 -2.76 11.11 -23.11
C GLN A 43 -2.28 12.15 -22.10
N ILE A 44 -0.99 12.14 -21.75
CA ILE A 44 -0.39 13.14 -20.87
C ILE A 44 0.14 14.30 -21.73
N LEU A 45 -0.46 15.47 -21.59
CA LEU A 45 -0.01 16.68 -22.29
C LEU A 45 1.14 17.34 -21.53
N ARG A 46 2.30 17.41 -22.17
CA ARG A 46 3.51 18.04 -21.62
C ARG A 46 3.43 19.54 -21.79
N THR A 47 3.16 20.27 -20.72
CA THR A 47 3.30 21.73 -20.68
C THR A 47 4.15 22.09 -19.47
N ASN A 48 5.46 22.25 -19.68
CA ASN A 48 6.43 22.73 -18.67
C ASN A 48 6.62 21.86 -17.40
N GLN A 49 6.34 20.55 -17.45
CA GLN A 49 6.45 19.65 -16.30
C GLN A 49 7.88 19.18 -16.01
N GLY A 50 8.17 18.98 -14.73
CA GLY A 50 9.34 18.23 -14.29
C GLY A 50 9.17 16.74 -14.59
N VAL A 51 10.29 16.03 -14.82
CA VAL A 51 10.30 14.57 -15.03
C VAL A 51 9.62 13.83 -13.86
N SER A 52 9.74 14.37 -12.63
CA SER A 52 9.14 13.83 -11.40
C SER A 52 7.62 13.74 -11.41
N ASP A 53 6.93 14.67 -12.07
CA ASP A 53 5.45 14.73 -12.03
C ASP A 53 4.85 13.62 -12.88
N ILE A 54 5.46 13.36 -14.04
CA ILE A 54 5.08 12.28 -14.94
C ILE A 54 5.36 10.91 -14.30
N GLU A 55 6.48 10.78 -13.57
CA GLU A 55 6.80 9.58 -12.80
C GLU A 55 5.73 9.31 -11.73
N SER A 56 5.33 10.32 -10.95
CA SER A 56 4.26 10.18 -9.94
C SER A 56 2.92 9.72 -10.55
N ILE A 57 2.53 10.28 -11.69
CA ILE A 57 1.28 9.88 -12.39
C ILE A 57 1.39 8.45 -12.90
N THR A 58 2.52 8.10 -13.51
CA THR A 58 2.76 6.76 -14.06
C THR A 58 2.78 5.72 -12.94
N ASP A 59 3.42 6.02 -11.81
CA ASP A 59 3.45 5.16 -10.63
C ASP A 59 2.06 4.94 -10.03
N ALA A 60 1.23 6.00 -9.98
CA ALA A 60 -0.15 5.90 -9.49
C ALA A 60 -1.01 5.00 -10.39
N MET A 61 -0.91 5.19 -11.72
CA MET A 61 -1.57 4.34 -12.72
C MET A 61 -1.11 2.88 -12.66
N LEU A 62 0.18 2.66 -12.40
CA LEU A 62 0.76 1.33 -12.30
C LEU A 62 0.18 0.57 -11.11
N GLU A 63 -0.13 1.24 -10.00
CA GLU A 63 -0.72 0.59 -8.83
C GLU A 63 -2.12 0.02 -9.11
N PHE A 64 -2.96 0.75 -9.86
CA PHE A 64 -4.23 0.20 -10.37
C PHE A 64 -4.00 -1.05 -11.21
N SER A 65 -3.00 -0.99 -12.10
CA SER A 65 -2.66 -2.11 -12.99
C SER A 65 -2.10 -3.32 -12.24
N THR A 66 -1.42 -3.10 -11.12
CA THR A 66 -0.92 -4.16 -10.25
C THR A 66 -2.07 -4.84 -9.50
N LEU A 67 -2.98 -4.07 -8.93
CA LEU A 67 -3.99 -4.55 -7.98
C LEU A 67 -5.33 -4.96 -8.61
N THR A 68 -5.57 -4.53 -9.85
CA THR A 68 -6.82 -4.77 -10.57
C THR A 68 -6.56 -5.32 -11.97
N CYS A 69 -7.62 -5.57 -12.73
CA CYS A 69 -7.57 -5.89 -14.14
C CYS A 69 -7.60 -4.64 -15.05
N VAL A 70 -7.74 -3.44 -14.48
CA VAL A 70 -7.77 -2.16 -15.22
C VAL A 70 -6.37 -1.74 -15.62
N ARG A 71 -6.18 -1.23 -16.85
CA ARG A 71 -4.87 -0.79 -17.37
C ARG A 71 -4.96 0.62 -17.91
N PHE A 72 -4.09 1.52 -17.46
CA PHE A 72 -3.93 2.82 -18.12
C PHE A 72 -2.93 2.67 -19.27
N VAL A 73 -3.42 2.82 -20.49
CA VAL A 73 -2.64 2.57 -21.71
C VAL A 73 -2.34 3.91 -22.40
N PRO A 74 -1.11 4.16 -22.86
CA PRO A 74 -0.84 5.32 -23.70
C PRO A 74 -1.72 5.32 -24.94
N ARG A 75 -2.45 6.41 -25.15
CA ARG A 75 -3.34 6.57 -26.29
C ARG A 75 -2.56 6.59 -27.60
N SER A 76 -3.10 5.93 -28.62
CA SER A 76 -2.65 6.03 -30.01
C SER A 76 -3.65 6.83 -30.85
N ALA A 77 -4.84 6.28 -31.09
CA ALA A 77 -5.86 6.86 -31.97
C ALA A 77 -7.29 6.73 -31.41
N GLU A 78 -7.43 6.20 -30.20
CA GLU A 78 -8.71 5.88 -29.60
C GLU A 78 -9.55 7.15 -29.42
N ARG A 79 -10.82 7.07 -29.80
CA ARG A 79 -11.78 8.18 -29.71
C ARG A 79 -12.03 8.54 -28.25
N ASP A 80 -12.26 7.52 -27.44
CA ASP A 80 -12.59 7.68 -26.02
C ASP A 80 -11.30 7.52 -25.21
N HIS A 81 -10.94 8.57 -24.49
CA HIS A 81 -9.67 8.64 -23.77
C HIS A 81 -9.69 9.74 -22.72
N VAL A 82 -8.79 9.62 -21.74
CA VAL A 82 -8.50 10.69 -20.78
C VAL A 82 -7.33 11.55 -21.25
N ILE A 83 -7.48 12.86 -21.12
CA ILE A 83 -6.41 13.84 -21.34
C ILE A 83 -5.97 14.36 -19.97
N ILE A 84 -4.74 14.03 -19.59
CA ILE A 84 -4.13 14.51 -18.36
C ILE A 84 -3.39 15.81 -18.67
N ARG A 85 -3.85 16.90 -18.07
CA ARG A 85 -3.30 18.26 -18.28
C ARG A 85 -3.36 19.10 -17.01
N SER A 86 -2.87 20.34 -17.09
CA SER A 86 -2.92 21.32 -16.00
C SER A 86 -4.07 22.28 -16.24
N GLU A 87 -5.04 22.33 -15.33
CA GLU A 87 -6.09 23.34 -15.28
C GLU A 87 -6.21 23.96 -13.87
N ASN A 88 -7.20 24.82 -13.66
CA ASN A 88 -7.43 25.46 -12.37
C ASN A 88 -8.08 24.50 -11.37
N GLY A 89 -7.25 23.82 -10.58
CA GLY A 89 -7.66 22.85 -9.56
C GLY A 89 -7.40 21.40 -9.96
N CYS A 90 -7.59 20.48 -9.01
CA CYS A 90 -7.54 19.05 -9.26
C CYS A 90 -8.98 18.56 -9.46
N PHE A 91 -9.27 17.96 -10.61
CA PHE A 91 -10.62 17.44 -10.88
C PHE A 91 -10.63 16.48 -12.06
N SER A 92 -11.69 15.68 -12.11
CA SER A 92 -12.01 14.75 -13.18
C SER A 92 -13.51 14.47 -13.21
N SER A 93 -14.00 13.99 -14.34
CA SER A 93 -15.40 13.59 -14.47
C SER A 93 -15.60 12.14 -14.04
N LYS A 94 -16.74 11.85 -13.40
CA LYS A 94 -17.11 10.50 -13.00
C LYS A 94 -17.49 9.64 -14.21
N GLY A 95 -16.79 8.52 -14.40
CA GLY A 95 -17.07 7.52 -15.43
C GLY A 95 -16.74 7.97 -16.86
N ARG A 96 -17.18 7.17 -17.84
CA ARG A 96 -16.97 7.45 -19.27
C ARG A 96 -18.02 8.42 -19.79
N LEU A 97 -17.57 9.58 -20.26
CA LEU A 97 -18.43 10.58 -20.92
C LEU A 97 -18.51 10.37 -22.44
N GLY A 98 -17.58 9.60 -23.01
CA GLY A 98 -17.40 9.45 -24.45
C GLY A 98 -16.56 10.59 -25.04
N GLY A 99 -15.75 10.29 -26.05
CA GLY A 99 -14.75 11.20 -26.59
C GLY A 99 -13.61 11.51 -25.61
N ALA A 100 -12.96 12.65 -25.82
CA ALA A 100 -11.91 13.13 -24.95
C ALA A 100 -12.49 13.72 -23.66
N GLN A 101 -12.08 13.20 -22.49
CA GLN A 101 -12.43 13.77 -21.19
C GLN A 101 -11.18 14.21 -20.42
N THR A 102 -11.28 15.31 -19.68
CA THR A 102 -10.11 15.92 -19.02
C THR A 102 -9.95 15.39 -17.59
N VAL A 103 -8.68 15.19 -17.23
CA VAL A 103 -8.22 14.94 -15.85
C VAL A 103 -7.19 16.02 -15.53
N SER A 104 -7.52 16.92 -14.61
CA SER A 104 -6.63 18.02 -14.19
C SER A 104 -5.78 17.56 -13.01
N LEU A 105 -4.50 17.32 -13.25
CA LEU A 105 -3.55 16.82 -12.23
C LEU A 105 -2.21 17.55 -12.22
N LEU A 106 -1.93 18.41 -13.20
CA LEU A 106 -0.57 18.92 -13.45
C LEU A 106 -0.34 20.33 -12.87
N LYS A 107 -0.93 20.60 -11.70
CA LYS A 107 -0.56 21.71 -10.81
C LYS A 107 0.32 21.12 -9.68
N PRO A 108 1.32 21.84 -9.12
CA PRO A 108 2.20 21.29 -8.09
C PRO A 108 1.47 20.62 -6.90
N ASP A 109 0.31 21.14 -6.50
CA ASP A 109 -0.48 20.59 -5.39
C ASP A 109 -1.34 19.36 -5.79
N CYS A 110 -1.43 19.03 -7.08
CA CYS A 110 -2.27 17.94 -7.59
C CYS A 110 -1.49 16.66 -7.93
N VAL A 111 -0.15 16.72 -7.94
CA VAL A 111 0.71 15.58 -8.29
C VAL A 111 1.09 14.71 -7.07
N GLU A 112 0.42 14.91 -5.93
CA GLU A 112 0.52 13.99 -4.80
C GLU A 112 -0.11 12.64 -5.18
N PHE A 113 0.53 11.55 -4.74
CA PHE A 113 0.18 10.19 -5.15
C PHE A 113 -1.31 9.85 -4.91
N GLY A 114 -1.86 10.19 -3.74
CA GLY A 114 -3.26 9.94 -3.44
C GLY A 114 -4.23 10.85 -4.20
N ILE A 115 -3.87 12.11 -4.48
CA ILE A 115 -4.70 13.01 -5.29
C ILE A 115 -4.80 12.48 -6.72
N ILE A 116 -3.69 12.02 -7.29
CA ILE A 116 -3.71 11.38 -8.62
C ILE A 116 -4.67 10.18 -8.62
N GLN A 117 -4.57 9.30 -7.62
CA GLN A 117 -5.45 8.13 -7.53
C GLN A 117 -6.92 8.52 -7.28
N HIS A 118 -7.19 9.59 -6.55
CA HIS A 118 -8.54 10.14 -6.37
C HIS A 118 -9.17 10.51 -7.71
N GLU A 119 -8.48 11.32 -8.52
CA GLU A 119 -9.00 11.74 -9.82
C GLU A 119 -9.12 10.57 -10.80
N LEU A 120 -8.19 9.62 -10.75
CA LEU A 120 -8.29 8.41 -11.56
C LEU A 120 -9.47 7.52 -11.12
N ASN A 121 -9.79 7.46 -9.83
CA ASN A 121 -10.96 6.72 -9.33
C ASN A 121 -12.28 7.29 -9.84
N HIS A 122 -12.39 8.62 -9.95
CA HIS A 122 -13.53 9.25 -10.62
C HIS A 122 -13.64 8.81 -12.07
N VAL A 123 -12.54 8.82 -12.84
CA VAL A 123 -12.53 8.29 -14.22
C VAL A 123 -13.05 6.86 -14.27
N LEU A 124 -12.67 6.02 -13.29
CA LEU A 124 -13.11 4.64 -13.21
C LEU A 124 -14.57 4.47 -12.77
N GLY A 125 -15.24 5.54 -12.37
CA GLY A 125 -16.67 5.56 -12.04
C GLY A 125 -16.97 5.59 -10.54
N LEU A 126 -15.97 5.76 -9.66
CA LEU A 126 -16.21 5.90 -8.23
C LEU A 126 -16.61 7.34 -7.88
N ALA A 127 -17.72 7.51 -7.16
CA ALA A 127 -18.06 8.74 -6.46
C ALA A 127 -17.33 8.87 -5.12
N HIS A 128 -17.48 10.04 -4.49
CA HIS A 128 -17.01 10.26 -3.14
C HIS A 128 -17.70 9.34 -2.13
N GLU A 129 -16.92 8.76 -1.22
CA GLU A 129 -17.42 7.77 -0.26
C GLU A 129 -18.47 8.37 0.71
N ASN A 130 -18.27 9.63 1.10
CA ASN A 130 -19.22 10.37 1.94
C ASN A 130 -20.53 10.75 1.22
N SER A 131 -20.65 10.47 -0.08
CA SER A 131 -21.87 10.67 -0.86
C SER A 131 -22.69 9.39 -1.03
N ARG A 132 -22.26 8.26 -0.42
CA ARG A 132 -22.99 6.99 -0.45
C ARG A 132 -24.42 7.11 0.08
N MET A 133 -25.32 6.31 -0.48
CA MET A 133 -26.73 6.30 -0.06
C MET A 133 -26.93 5.89 1.40
N ASP A 134 -26.11 4.96 1.90
CA ASP A 134 -26.11 4.44 3.27
C ASP A 134 -25.20 5.22 4.23
N ARG A 135 -24.58 6.34 3.81
CA ARG A 135 -23.57 7.04 4.62
C ARG A 135 -24.05 7.47 6.01
N ASP A 136 -25.35 7.71 6.18
CA ASP A 136 -25.94 8.17 7.45
C ASP A 136 -25.87 7.13 8.56
N GLU A 137 -25.64 5.87 8.21
CA GLU A 137 -25.38 4.81 9.17
C GLU A 137 -23.97 4.88 9.75
N TYR A 138 -23.06 5.59 9.08
CA TYR A 138 -21.62 5.57 9.33
C TYR A 138 -21.06 6.92 9.76
N ILE A 139 -21.59 8.03 9.23
CA ILE A 139 -21.14 9.39 9.52
C ILE A 139 -22.33 10.32 9.83
N THR A 140 -22.03 11.42 10.52
CA THR A 140 -22.91 12.58 10.70
C THR A 140 -22.34 13.75 9.92
N VAL A 141 -23.16 14.39 9.07
CA VAL A 141 -22.84 15.67 8.44
C VAL A 141 -23.32 16.80 9.37
N ILE A 142 -22.42 17.71 9.74
CA ILE A 142 -22.73 18.86 10.61
C ILE A 142 -22.97 20.07 9.71
N GLU A 143 -24.19 20.17 9.18
CA GLU A 143 -24.58 21.21 8.21
C GLU A 143 -24.34 22.64 8.72
N THR A 144 -24.45 22.87 10.03
CA THR A 144 -24.19 24.19 10.64
C THR A 144 -22.74 24.65 10.51
N ASN A 145 -21.81 23.73 10.27
CA ASN A 145 -20.39 24.01 10.08
C ASN A 145 -20.02 24.15 8.59
N ILE A 146 -20.97 23.98 7.67
CA ILE A 146 -20.74 23.99 6.21
C ILE A 146 -21.39 25.27 5.63
N PRO A 147 -20.64 26.11 4.89
CA PRO A 147 -21.20 27.22 4.13
C PRO A 147 -22.26 26.74 3.12
N ALA A 148 -23.32 27.53 2.93
CA ALA A 148 -24.49 27.13 2.13
C ALA A 148 -24.14 26.78 0.68
N GLU A 149 -23.11 27.42 0.10
CA GLU A 149 -22.62 27.16 -1.25
C GLU A 149 -22.03 25.75 -1.45
N PHE A 150 -21.61 25.09 -0.35
CA PHE A 150 -21.02 23.74 -0.37
C PHE A 150 -21.98 22.64 0.08
N HIS A 151 -23.24 22.96 0.41
CA HIS A 151 -24.22 21.94 0.85
C HIS A 151 -24.45 20.86 -0.21
N ARG A 152 -24.38 21.24 -1.49
CA ARG A 152 -24.49 20.32 -2.63
C ARG A 152 -23.41 19.24 -2.67
N ASP A 153 -22.24 19.51 -2.10
CA ASP A 153 -21.10 18.58 -2.09
C ASP A 153 -21.27 17.44 -1.06
N PHE A 154 -22.33 17.50 -0.25
CA PHE A 154 -22.73 16.48 0.74
C PHE A 154 -24.06 15.80 0.40
N GLU A 155 -24.65 16.13 -0.75
CA GLU A 155 -25.82 15.45 -1.27
C GLU A 155 -25.50 13.97 -1.58
N LYS A 156 -26.54 13.13 -1.58
CA LYS A 156 -26.46 11.71 -1.98
C LYS A 156 -26.95 11.56 -3.41
N PRO A 157 -26.13 11.80 -4.45
CA PRO A 157 -26.50 11.38 -5.79
C PRO A 157 -26.71 9.87 -5.83
N GLU A 158 -27.57 9.38 -6.73
CA GLU A 158 -27.80 7.95 -6.87
C GLU A 158 -26.49 7.20 -7.24
N SER A 159 -26.22 6.10 -6.51
CA SER A 159 -25.16 5.06 -6.72
C SER A 159 -23.72 5.40 -6.23
N ASP A 160 -22.90 4.46 -5.68
CA ASP A 160 -21.92 3.71 -6.52
C ASP A 160 -21.48 2.28 -6.18
N ILE A 161 -21.79 1.66 -5.04
CA ILE A 161 -21.82 0.19 -4.81
C ILE A 161 -22.56 -0.06 -3.49
N VAL A 162 -23.77 -0.59 -3.54
CA VAL A 162 -24.46 -1.13 -2.35
C VAL A 162 -24.00 -2.57 -2.15
N GLY A 163 -23.60 -2.93 -0.92
CA GLY A 163 -23.20 -4.31 -0.57
C GLY A 163 -21.72 -4.50 -0.22
N MET A 164 -20.96 -3.43 -0.02
CA MET A 164 -19.64 -3.46 0.62
C MET A 164 -19.60 -2.53 1.84
N GLU A 165 -18.69 -2.81 2.78
CA GLU A 165 -18.51 -1.99 3.98
C GLU A 165 -18.17 -0.53 3.65
N TYR A 166 -18.49 0.38 4.57
CA TYR A 166 -18.15 1.79 4.46
C TYR A 166 -16.67 2.03 4.74
N ASP A 167 -15.99 2.71 3.83
CA ASP A 167 -14.55 2.92 3.90
C ASP A 167 -14.18 4.31 4.38
N TYR A 168 -14.08 4.47 5.69
CA TYR A 168 -13.64 5.73 6.31
C TYR A 168 -12.27 6.20 5.80
N ASN A 169 -11.40 5.28 5.37
CA ASN A 169 -10.03 5.56 4.93
C ASN A 169 -9.89 5.57 3.39
N SER A 170 -11.00 5.63 2.67
CA SER A 170 -11.00 5.73 1.20
C SER A 170 -10.31 7.01 0.76
N VAL A 171 -9.55 6.93 -0.33
CA VAL A 171 -9.01 8.15 -0.99
C VAL A 171 -10.14 9.01 -1.56
N MET A 172 -11.34 8.44 -1.74
CA MET A 172 -12.56 9.11 -2.19
C MET A 172 -13.39 9.71 -1.05
N HIS A 173 -12.97 9.58 0.21
CA HIS A 173 -13.70 10.14 1.36
C HIS A 173 -13.17 11.55 1.72
N TYR A 174 -14.07 12.50 1.96
CA TYR A 174 -13.68 13.81 2.48
C TYR A 174 -13.09 13.76 3.89
N GLY A 175 -12.15 14.67 4.18
CA GLY A 175 -11.62 14.88 5.54
C GLY A 175 -12.69 15.36 6.51
N SER A 176 -12.47 15.17 7.82
CA SER A 176 -13.44 15.55 8.87
C SER A 176 -13.80 17.03 8.91
N GLY A 177 -12.91 17.93 8.46
CA GLY A 177 -13.12 19.38 8.38
C GLY A 177 -13.33 19.93 6.96
N ALA A 178 -13.62 19.07 5.98
CA ALA A 178 -13.80 19.49 4.60
C ALA A 178 -14.91 20.54 4.48
N PHE A 179 -14.64 21.63 3.75
CA PHE A 179 -15.57 22.75 3.54
C PHE A 179 -16.06 23.45 4.83
N SER A 180 -15.30 23.39 5.93
CA SER A 180 -15.69 24.05 7.18
C SER A 180 -15.74 25.58 7.06
N ASN A 181 -16.78 26.20 7.63
CA ASN A 181 -16.94 27.66 7.73
C ASN A 181 -15.89 28.33 8.64
N THR A 182 -15.28 27.55 9.54
CA THR A 182 -14.26 27.99 10.49
C THR A 182 -13.15 26.95 10.51
N GLY A 183 -11.90 27.39 10.27
CA GLY A 183 -10.76 26.49 10.27
C GLY A 183 -10.67 25.66 11.56
N GLY A 184 -10.75 24.34 11.44
CA GLY A 184 -10.63 23.40 12.57
C GLY A 184 -11.93 22.82 13.11
N MET A 185 -13.11 23.30 12.69
CA MET A 185 -14.37 22.63 13.03
C MET A 185 -14.62 21.42 12.12
N SER A 186 -15.16 20.35 12.71
CA SER A 186 -15.56 19.17 11.93
C SER A 186 -16.89 19.41 11.22
N THR A 187 -16.94 19.05 9.94
CA THR A 187 -18.15 18.97 9.12
C THR A 187 -18.64 17.53 8.99
N LEU A 188 -17.75 16.55 9.22
CA LEU A 188 -18.06 15.12 9.20
C LEU A 188 -17.56 14.45 10.49
N VAL A 189 -18.40 13.63 11.11
CA VAL A 189 -18.05 12.88 12.34
C VAL A 189 -18.44 11.41 12.18
N PRO A 190 -17.54 10.45 12.46
CA PRO A 190 -17.88 9.02 12.47
C PRO A 190 -18.90 8.67 13.56
N LYS A 191 -19.85 7.78 13.25
CA LYS A 191 -20.86 7.27 14.20
C LYS A 191 -20.44 5.95 14.85
N ARG A 192 -20.08 4.95 14.04
CA ARG A 192 -19.81 3.57 14.53
C ARG A 192 -18.41 3.39 15.09
N ASN A 193 -17.45 4.14 14.58
CA ASN A 193 -16.06 4.15 15.05
C ASN A 193 -15.60 5.59 15.31
N PRO A 194 -15.82 6.14 16.53
CA PRO A 194 -15.50 7.53 16.85
C PRO A 194 -14.03 7.92 16.63
N ASN A 195 -13.11 6.94 16.61
CA ASN A 195 -11.68 7.16 16.39
C ASN A 195 -11.26 6.97 14.93
N ALA A 196 -12.19 6.70 14.02
CA ALA A 196 -11.87 6.53 12.60
C ALA A 196 -11.37 7.85 12.01
N GLN A 197 -10.21 7.79 11.35
CA GLN A 197 -9.77 8.87 10.48
C GLN A 197 -10.65 8.87 9.21
N LEU A 198 -11.15 10.05 8.84
CA LEU A 198 -11.96 10.26 7.65
C LEU A 198 -11.09 10.78 6.52
N GLY A 199 -11.05 10.04 5.41
CA GLY A 199 -10.26 10.38 4.23
C GLY A 199 -8.75 10.29 4.45
N GLN A 200 -8.01 10.14 3.36
CA GLN A 200 -6.55 10.25 3.33
C GLN A 200 -6.04 10.52 1.91
N LEU A 201 -4.79 10.97 1.80
CA LEU A 201 -4.12 11.26 0.52
C LEU A 201 -2.85 10.41 0.32
N TYR A 202 -2.71 9.34 1.10
CA TYR A 202 -1.61 8.38 0.98
C TYR A 202 -1.72 7.49 -0.27
N GLY A 203 -2.95 7.17 -0.70
CA GLY A 203 -3.25 6.41 -1.91
C GLY A 203 -4.46 5.51 -1.76
N LEU A 204 -4.71 4.57 -2.69
CA LEU A 204 -5.86 3.66 -2.64
C LEU A 204 -5.96 2.92 -1.29
N SER A 205 -7.17 2.74 -0.78
CA SER A 205 -7.43 1.76 0.28
C SER A 205 -7.65 0.36 -0.32
N ASN A 206 -7.68 -0.67 0.53
CA ASN A 206 -8.07 -2.01 0.08
C ASN A 206 -9.53 -2.06 -0.42
N LEU A 207 -10.42 -1.23 0.13
CA LEU A 207 -11.82 -1.19 -0.31
C LEU A 207 -11.99 -0.36 -1.60
N ASP A 208 -11.15 0.64 -1.86
CA ASP A 208 -11.10 1.33 -3.16
C ASP A 208 -10.77 0.32 -4.28
N VAL A 209 -9.73 -0.49 -4.06
CA VAL A 209 -9.33 -1.57 -4.98
C VAL A 209 -10.46 -2.59 -5.16
N SER A 210 -11.11 -2.99 -4.06
CA SER A 210 -12.22 -3.95 -4.09
C SER A 210 -13.43 -3.42 -4.86
N LYS A 211 -13.72 -2.11 -4.76
CA LYS A 211 -14.78 -1.43 -5.54
C LYS A 211 -14.49 -1.49 -7.03
N ILE A 212 -13.26 -1.20 -7.43
CA ILE A 212 -12.84 -1.28 -8.84
C ILE A 212 -12.90 -2.72 -9.34
N ASN A 213 -12.36 -3.68 -8.58
CA ASN A 213 -12.38 -5.09 -8.97
C ASN A 213 -13.82 -5.61 -9.14
N ARG A 214 -14.75 -5.16 -8.30
CA ARG A 214 -16.17 -5.49 -8.45
C ARG A 214 -16.80 -4.81 -9.66
N LEU A 215 -16.49 -3.54 -9.90
CA LEU A 215 -17.06 -2.75 -11.00
C LEU A 215 -16.59 -3.23 -12.38
N TYR A 216 -15.35 -3.68 -12.48
CA TYR A 216 -14.71 -4.15 -13.73
C TYR A 216 -14.63 -5.68 -13.82
N GLU A 217 -15.32 -6.40 -12.93
CA GLU A 217 -15.40 -7.87 -12.91
C GLU A 217 -14.02 -8.55 -12.92
N CYS A 218 -13.07 -8.01 -12.16
CA CYS A 218 -11.72 -8.55 -12.06
C CYS A 218 -11.68 -9.82 -11.20
N ASP A 219 -10.77 -10.74 -11.53
CA ASP A 219 -10.49 -11.91 -10.70
C ASP A 219 -10.01 -11.50 -9.29
N ALA A 220 -10.82 -11.82 -8.28
CA ALA A 220 -10.66 -11.30 -6.92
C ALA A 220 -9.70 -12.15 -6.08
N CYS A 221 -8.39 -11.93 -6.22
CA CYS A 221 -7.43 -12.38 -5.21
C CYS A 221 -6.23 -11.45 -4.98
N SER A 222 -6.26 -10.25 -5.57
CA SER A 222 -5.29 -9.20 -5.31
C SER A 222 -5.66 -8.41 -4.06
N THR A 223 -4.68 -8.06 -3.22
CA THR A 223 -4.93 -7.36 -1.95
C THR A 223 -3.88 -6.27 -1.72
N LEU A 224 -4.34 -5.11 -1.25
CA LEU A 224 -3.46 -4.04 -0.78
C LEU A 224 -3.34 -4.12 0.75
N LEU A 225 -2.11 -4.28 1.22
CA LEU A 225 -1.76 -4.39 2.64
C LEU A 225 -1.05 -3.12 3.10
N SER A 226 -1.76 -2.27 3.84
CA SER A 226 -1.26 -0.96 4.27
C SER A 226 -0.91 -0.86 5.76
N ALA A 227 -1.25 -1.88 6.55
CA ALA A 227 -0.90 -1.93 7.96
C ALA A 227 0.62 -2.09 8.17
N PRO A 228 1.19 -1.61 9.29
CA PRO A 228 2.63 -1.76 9.58
C PRO A 228 3.07 -3.21 9.68
N SER A 229 2.17 -4.12 10.03
CA SER A 229 2.44 -5.55 10.00
C SER A 229 1.18 -6.30 9.61
N GLY A 230 1.35 -7.55 9.19
CA GLY A 230 0.23 -8.38 8.82
C GLY A 230 0.65 -9.77 8.39
N THR A 231 -0.35 -10.56 8.00
CA THR A 231 -0.16 -11.92 7.49
C THR A 231 -0.90 -12.05 6.18
N LEU A 232 -0.26 -12.72 5.22
CA LEU A 232 -0.84 -13.07 3.93
C LEU A 232 -0.82 -14.59 3.74
N TYR A 233 -1.81 -15.08 3.02
CA TYR A 233 -2.08 -16.49 2.83
C TYR A 233 -2.36 -16.75 1.36
N SER A 234 -1.90 -17.88 0.83
CA SER A 234 -2.50 -18.40 -0.40
C SER A 234 -3.99 -18.70 -0.18
N ALA A 235 -4.79 -18.60 -1.23
CA ALA A 235 -6.21 -18.96 -1.16
C ALA A 235 -6.40 -20.37 -0.57
N ASN A 236 -7.43 -20.52 0.27
CA ASN A 236 -7.79 -21.75 1.00
C ASN A 236 -6.81 -22.27 2.06
N TYR A 237 -5.63 -21.66 2.25
CA TYR A 237 -4.65 -22.13 3.25
C TYR A 237 -5.32 -22.34 4.64
N PRO A 238 -5.09 -23.48 5.33
CA PRO A 238 -4.08 -24.52 5.06
C PRO A 238 -4.55 -25.63 4.10
N SER A 239 -5.71 -25.50 3.46
CA SER A 239 -6.16 -26.40 2.40
C SER A 239 -5.50 -26.03 1.06
N PRO A 240 -5.51 -26.95 0.07
CA PRO A 240 -4.86 -26.67 -1.21
C PRO A 240 -5.41 -25.44 -1.93
N TYR A 241 -4.50 -24.65 -2.49
CA TYR A 241 -4.85 -23.49 -3.32
C TYR A 241 -5.54 -23.91 -4.63
N PRO A 242 -6.32 -23.03 -5.27
CA PRO A 242 -6.97 -23.34 -6.55
C PRO A 242 -5.98 -23.35 -7.73
N ASN A 243 -6.32 -24.08 -8.79
CA ASN A 243 -5.65 -23.99 -10.09
C ASN A 243 -5.93 -22.63 -10.75
N ASN A 244 -5.06 -22.23 -11.68
CA ASN A 244 -5.15 -20.98 -12.46
C ASN A 244 -5.22 -19.72 -11.60
N ALA A 245 -4.63 -19.75 -10.41
CA ALA A 245 -4.57 -18.58 -9.55
C ALA A 245 -3.53 -17.59 -10.10
N SER A 246 -3.86 -16.30 -10.06
CA SER A 246 -2.94 -15.20 -10.35
C SER A 246 -3.17 -14.09 -9.35
N CYS A 247 -2.56 -14.22 -8.18
CA CYS A 247 -2.81 -13.36 -7.03
C CYS A 247 -1.60 -12.49 -6.71
N VAL A 248 -1.86 -11.25 -6.28
CA VAL A 248 -0.81 -10.37 -5.78
C VAL A 248 -1.15 -9.75 -4.44
N TRP A 249 -0.14 -9.59 -3.60
CA TRP A 249 -0.23 -8.80 -2.38
C TRP A 249 0.76 -7.64 -2.51
N LEU A 250 0.22 -6.43 -2.64
CA LEU A 250 1.03 -5.22 -2.56
C LEU A 250 1.09 -4.77 -1.11
N ILE A 251 2.27 -4.88 -0.51
CA ILE A 251 2.54 -4.32 0.81
C ILE A 251 3.02 -2.89 0.60
N ARG A 252 2.29 -1.92 1.16
CA ARG A 252 2.58 -0.49 1.02
C ARG A 252 2.44 0.21 2.37
N ILE A 253 3.56 0.40 3.03
CA ILE A 253 3.65 0.95 4.39
C ILE A 253 3.98 2.44 4.36
N PRO A 254 3.55 3.26 5.34
CA PRO A 254 3.74 4.71 5.30
C PRO A 254 5.20 5.13 5.06
N GLN A 255 6.13 4.48 5.78
CA GLN A 255 7.56 4.75 5.76
C GLN A 255 8.37 3.51 6.17
N GLY A 256 9.67 3.52 5.87
CA GLY A 256 10.59 2.43 6.21
C GLY A 256 10.67 1.37 5.12
N GLN A 257 11.11 0.18 5.52
CA GLN A 257 11.21 -0.99 4.63
C GLN A 257 10.26 -2.09 5.10
N VAL A 258 10.05 -3.10 4.26
CA VAL A 258 9.20 -4.25 4.57
C VAL A 258 10.11 -5.46 4.75
N THR A 259 9.96 -6.15 5.88
CA THR A 259 10.46 -7.53 6.00
C THR A 259 9.32 -8.49 5.70
N LEU A 260 9.63 -9.58 4.99
CA LEU A 260 8.69 -10.65 4.68
C LEU A 260 9.32 -12.00 5.05
N GLN A 261 8.58 -12.80 5.80
CA GLN A 261 8.98 -14.14 6.23
C GLN A 261 7.89 -15.14 5.89
N PHE A 262 8.25 -16.20 5.17
CA PHE A 262 7.37 -17.36 4.97
C PHE A 262 7.44 -18.28 6.19
N VAL A 263 6.31 -18.40 6.90
CA VAL A 263 6.16 -19.23 8.10
C VAL A 263 5.80 -20.67 7.72
N ALA A 264 5.08 -20.84 6.60
CA ALA A 264 4.80 -22.14 5.98
C ALA A 264 4.84 -21.98 4.46
N PHE A 265 5.40 -22.98 3.77
CA PHE A 265 5.57 -22.94 2.31
C PHE A 265 5.52 -24.36 1.71
N ASP A 266 4.44 -24.66 0.98
CA ASP A 266 4.25 -25.89 0.21
C ASP A 266 3.54 -25.56 -1.10
N VAL A 267 4.31 -25.33 -2.16
CA VAL A 267 3.82 -25.03 -3.50
C VAL A 267 4.21 -26.18 -4.43
N GLN A 268 3.42 -26.51 -5.44
CA GLN A 268 3.69 -27.64 -6.33
C GLN A 268 5.12 -27.58 -6.90
N PRO A 269 5.95 -28.60 -6.65
CA PRO A 269 7.30 -28.62 -7.19
C PRO A 269 7.29 -28.85 -8.70
N SER A 270 8.16 -28.13 -9.41
CA SER A 270 8.42 -28.34 -10.84
C SER A 270 9.85 -27.92 -11.17
N ALA A 271 10.36 -28.37 -12.32
CA ALA A 271 11.68 -27.94 -12.79
C ALA A 271 11.70 -26.41 -12.94
N ASN A 272 12.64 -25.76 -12.23
CA ASN A 272 12.78 -24.30 -12.17
C ASN A 272 11.49 -23.55 -11.76
N CYS A 273 10.58 -24.21 -11.03
CA CYS A 273 9.31 -23.65 -10.58
C CYS A 273 8.49 -23.00 -11.70
N THR A 274 8.39 -23.70 -12.83
CA THR A 274 7.74 -23.20 -14.05
C THR A 274 6.23 -23.43 -14.09
N SER A 275 5.73 -24.41 -13.32
CA SER A 275 4.29 -24.61 -13.07
C SER A 275 3.78 -23.58 -12.06
N ASP A 276 3.87 -23.89 -10.78
CA ASP A 276 3.42 -23.02 -9.70
C ASP A 276 4.60 -22.36 -9.02
N TYR A 277 4.45 -21.09 -8.63
CA TYR A 277 5.52 -20.37 -7.99
C TYR A 277 5.04 -19.18 -7.17
N VAL A 278 5.88 -18.82 -6.19
CA VAL A 278 5.87 -17.49 -5.56
C VAL A 278 7.06 -16.68 -6.05
N ARG A 279 6.82 -15.39 -6.35
CA ARG A 279 7.85 -14.37 -6.59
C ARG A 279 7.68 -13.19 -5.65
N VAL A 280 8.77 -12.48 -5.40
CA VAL A 280 8.74 -11.25 -4.60
C VAL A 280 9.57 -10.17 -5.30
N PHE A 281 8.99 -9.00 -5.45
CA PHE A 281 9.59 -7.83 -6.08
C PHE A 281 9.83 -6.71 -5.08
N ASP A 282 10.93 -5.98 -5.27
CA ASP A 282 11.38 -4.84 -4.49
C ASP A 282 10.74 -3.53 -4.99
N GLY A 283 9.42 -3.45 -4.86
CA GLY A 283 8.64 -2.30 -5.32
C GLY A 283 7.16 -2.63 -5.48
N ALA A 284 6.43 -1.79 -6.21
CA ALA A 284 4.97 -1.90 -6.36
C ALA A 284 4.50 -2.59 -7.65
N SER A 285 5.40 -3.14 -8.45
CA SER A 285 5.06 -3.72 -9.74
C SER A 285 5.93 -4.91 -10.12
N LYS A 286 5.48 -5.68 -11.11
CA LYS A 286 6.23 -6.80 -11.69
C LYS A 286 7.46 -6.35 -12.51
N SER A 287 7.62 -5.04 -12.75
CA SER A 287 8.81 -4.45 -13.38
C SER A 287 9.87 -4.00 -12.37
N SER A 288 9.55 -4.04 -11.07
CA SER A 288 10.50 -3.72 -10.00
C SER A 288 11.61 -4.79 -9.88
N PRO A 289 12.76 -4.48 -9.26
CA PRO A 289 13.81 -5.47 -9.02
C PRO A 289 13.29 -6.70 -8.28
N VAL A 290 13.89 -7.87 -8.50
CA VAL A 290 13.38 -9.14 -7.96
C VAL A 290 14.12 -9.51 -6.68
N LEU A 291 13.41 -9.62 -5.55
CA LEU A 291 13.93 -10.13 -4.28
C LEU A 291 13.91 -11.67 -4.23
N LEU A 292 12.90 -12.29 -4.84
CA LEU A 292 12.77 -13.74 -4.95
C LEU A 292 12.28 -14.11 -6.35
N LYS A 293 13.12 -14.83 -7.12
CA LYS A 293 12.85 -15.15 -8.53
C LYS A 293 11.65 -16.04 -8.75
N ARG A 294 11.72 -17.29 -8.32
CA ARG A 294 10.62 -18.27 -8.31
C ARG A 294 10.94 -19.28 -7.24
N ALA A 295 10.01 -19.52 -6.33
CA ALA A 295 10.09 -20.55 -5.31
C ALA A 295 8.89 -21.49 -5.41
N CYS A 296 9.14 -22.78 -5.21
CA CYS A 296 8.16 -23.85 -5.18
C CYS A 296 8.69 -25.05 -4.37
N GLY A 297 7.87 -26.07 -4.20
CA GLY A 297 8.13 -27.22 -3.33
C GLY A 297 7.90 -26.90 -1.84
N ARG A 298 8.35 -27.82 -0.98
CA ARG A 298 8.49 -27.58 0.46
C ARG A 298 9.90 -27.05 0.72
N ALA A 299 10.00 -25.75 0.93
CA ALA A 299 11.29 -25.07 1.08
C ALA A 299 11.26 -24.10 2.27
N GLN A 300 12.36 -24.05 3.01
CA GLN A 300 12.61 -22.96 3.96
C GLN A 300 13.15 -21.77 3.18
N LEU A 301 12.38 -20.69 3.10
CA LEU A 301 12.77 -19.47 2.41
C LEU A 301 13.48 -18.48 3.35
N PRO A 302 14.44 -17.68 2.84
CA PRO A 302 15.07 -16.63 3.63
C PRO A 302 14.07 -15.50 3.95
N VAL A 303 14.38 -14.72 4.98
CA VAL A 303 13.70 -13.44 5.22
C VAL A 303 14.09 -12.48 4.10
N LEU A 304 13.09 -11.85 3.49
CA LEU A 304 13.28 -10.87 2.44
C LEU A 304 13.08 -9.46 2.99
N ILE A 305 13.87 -8.51 2.52
CA ILE A 305 13.82 -7.11 2.95
C ILE A 305 13.75 -6.24 1.69
N SER A 306 12.73 -5.38 1.60
CA SER A 306 12.66 -4.40 0.51
C SER A 306 13.64 -3.25 0.73
N SER A 307 14.05 -2.58 -0.34
CA SER A 307 14.86 -1.37 -0.28
C SER A 307 14.06 -0.15 0.20
N ALA A 308 12.74 -0.17 0.06
CA ALA A 308 11.85 0.94 0.39
C ALA A 308 10.48 0.45 0.93
N ARG A 309 9.51 1.36 0.99
CA ARG A 309 8.19 1.18 1.63
C ARG A 309 7.17 0.33 0.86
N ARG A 310 7.58 -0.31 -0.23
CA ARG A 310 6.72 -1.08 -1.15
C ARG A 310 7.36 -2.44 -1.44
N MET A 311 6.57 -3.50 -1.36
CA MET A 311 6.97 -4.85 -1.73
C MET A 311 5.78 -5.57 -2.38
N LEU A 312 6.00 -6.23 -3.51
CA LEU A 312 4.96 -6.98 -4.22
C LEU A 312 5.24 -8.47 -4.12
N VAL A 313 4.29 -9.23 -3.60
CA VAL A 313 4.31 -10.70 -3.60
C VAL A 313 3.37 -11.19 -4.70
N GLU A 314 3.86 -12.05 -5.60
CA GLU A 314 3.08 -12.67 -6.67
C GLU A 314 2.99 -14.19 -6.42
N PHE A 315 1.79 -14.74 -6.53
CA PHE A 315 1.56 -16.18 -6.59
C PHE A 315 0.83 -16.56 -7.87
N VAL A 316 1.35 -17.55 -8.58
CA VAL A 316 0.76 -18.10 -9.80
C VAL A 316 0.67 -19.62 -9.68
N SER A 317 -0.48 -20.19 -10.06
CA SER A 317 -0.67 -21.63 -10.26
C SER A 317 -1.17 -21.96 -11.66
N ASP A 318 -0.78 -23.12 -12.18
CA ASP A 318 -1.22 -23.60 -13.49
C ASP A 318 -2.57 -24.34 -13.41
N ALA A 319 -2.99 -25.01 -14.48
CA ALA A 319 -4.29 -25.66 -14.58
C ALA A 319 -4.39 -27.00 -13.81
N LYS A 320 -3.30 -27.54 -13.27
CA LYS A 320 -3.23 -28.92 -12.75
C LYS A 320 -2.29 -29.05 -11.56
N HIS A 321 -2.70 -29.91 -10.64
CA HIS A 321 -2.01 -30.21 -9.39
C HIS A 321 -1.91 -28.97 -8.49
N THR A 322 -1.98 -29.20 -7.18
CA THR A 322 -1.94 -28.14 -6.18
C THR A 322 -1.26 -28.67 -4.93
N ALA A 323 -0.88 -27.78 -4.02
CA ALA A 323 -0.29 -28.11 -2.74
C ALA A 323 -0.93 -27.26 -1.63
N PHE A 324 -0.55 -27.45 -0.37
CA PHE A 324 -1.18 -26.78 0.78
C PHE A 324 -1.02 -25.24 0.79
N GLY A 325 -0.12 -24.70 -0.02
CA GLY A 325 0.10 -23.28 -0.19
C GLY A 325 1.05 -22.69 0.84
N PHE A 326 0.85 -21.42 1.19
CA PHE A 326 1.78 -20.70 2.06
C PHE A 326 1.08 -19.74 3.02
N LYS A 327 1.79 -19.48 4.12
CA LYS A 327 1.51 -18.41 5.07
C LYS A 327 2.78 -17.58 5.21
N ALA A 328 2.68 -16.27 5.00
CA ALA A 328 3.78 -15.35 5.21
C ALA A 328 3.36 -14.19 6.11
N THR A 329 4.29 -13.71 6.94
CA THR A 329 4.12 -12.55 7.80
C THR A 329 5.03 -11.44 7.31
N PHE A 330 4.53 -10.20 7.34
CA PHE A 330 5.33 -9.03 7.04
C PHE A 330 5.27 -8.02 8.18
N THR A 331 6.34 -7.23 8.31
CA THR A 331 6.39 -6.11 9.25
C THR A 331 7.25 -4.98 8.70
N THR A 332 6.87 -3.75 9.03
CA THR A 332 7.67 -2.55 8.82
C THR A 332 8.97 -2.72 9.58
N VAL A 333 10.07 -2.65 8.85
CA VAL A 333 11.36 -2.31 9.43
C VAL A 333 11.25 -0.84 9.83
N GLN A 334 11.08 -0.60 11.13
CA GLN A 334 11.02 0.74 11.73
C GLN A 334 12.25 1.57 11.34
N CYS A 335 13.36 0.89 11.01
CA CYS A 335 14.69 1.45 10.85
C CYS A 335 15.69 0.41 10.35
N GLY A 336 16.65 0.79 9.50
CA GLY A 336 17.60 -0.17 8.94
C GLY A 336 17.78 -0.04 7.43
N GLY A 337 18.32 -1.10 6.84
CA GLY A 337 18.22 -1.40 5.42
C GLY A 337 19.43 -2.04 4.79
N VAL A 338 19.37 -2.26 3.48
CA VAL A 338 20.47 -2.87 2.73
C VAL A 338 21.25 -1.81 1.96
N PHE A 339 22.58 -1.82 2.11
CA PHE A 339 23.50 -0.83 1.57
C PHE A 339 24.46 -1.50 0.58
N TYR A 340 24.30 -1.17 -0.70
CA TYR A 340 25.11 -1.72 -1.80
C TYR A 340 26.13 -0.72 -2.38
N LYS A 341 26.13 0.53 -1.89
CA LYS A 341 26.99 1.62 -2.39
C LYS A 341 27.94 2.08 -1.28
N SER A 342 29.16 2.44 -1.69
CA SER A 342 30.22 2.97 -0.82
C SER A 342 30.75 4.29 -1.40
N PRO A 343 31.11 5.29 -0.57
CA PRO A 343 30.98 5.29 0.88
C PRO A 343 29.51 5.48 1.31
N GLY A 344 29.18 5.10 2.53
CA GLY A 344 27.85 5.30 3.08
C GLY A 344 27.87 5.58 4.58
N ASN A 345 26.77 6.15 5.07
CA ASN A 345 26.58 6.47 6.47
C ASN A 345 25.36 5.74 7.02
N ILE A 346 25.41 5.37 8.30
CA ILE A 346 24.37 4.66 9.03
C ILE A 346 24.21 5.34 10.39
N SER A 347 22.97 5.59 10.79
CA SER A 347 22.66 6.11 12.12
C SER A 347 21.43 5.44 12.71
N SER A 348 21.32 5.51 14.04
CA SER A 348 20.07 5.20 14.73
C SER A 348 18.94 6.13 14.26
N PRO A 349 17.68 5.68 14.35
CA PRO A 349 16.54 6.53 14.06
C PRO A 349 16.53 7.78 14.93
N GLY A 350 16.17 8.92 14.33
CA GLY A 350 16.09 10.20 15.02
C GLY A 350 17.44 10.90 15.25
N TYR A 351 18.59 10.25 15.02
CA TYR A 351 19.91 10.86 15.23
C TYR A 351 20.02 12.22 14.50
N PRO A 352 20.49 13.31 15.15
CA PRO A 352 21.17 13.36 16.45
C PRO A 352 20.25 13.51 17.67
N GLN A 353 18.93 13.42 17.50
CA GLN A 353 17.97 13.32 18.62
C GLN A 353 17.96 11.90 19.19
N LYS A 354 17.26 11.73 20.32
CA LYS A 354 17.12 10.42 20.94
C LYS A 354 16.37 9.44 20.03
N TYR A 355 16.80 8.18 20.02
CA TYR A 355 16.00 7.10 19.41
C TYR A 355 14.73 6.84 20.25
N SER A 356 13.78 6.09 19.71
CA SER A 356 12.60 5.66 20.48
C SER A 356 12.84 4.30 21.14
N ALA A 357 12.11 4.04 22.22
CA ALA A 357 12.05 2.72 22.85
C ALA A 357 11.50 1.64 21.89
N ASN A 358 11.83 0.38 22.15
CA ASN A 358 11.37 -0.81 21.42
C ASN A 358 11.75 -0.85 19.92
N MET A 359 12.94 -0.38 19.57
CA MET A 359 13.44 -0.48 18.19
C MET A 359 14.26 -1.75 18.00
N ASP A 360 14.14 -2.38 16.83
CA ASP A 360 15.03 -3.46 16.38
C ASP A 360 15.36 -3.21 14.90
N CYS A 361 16.48 -2.54 14.66
CA CYS A 361 16.91 -2.05 13.36
C CYS A 361 18.02 -2.93 12.79
N MET A 362 17.89 -3.35 11.54
CA MET A 362 18.89 -4.18 10.86
C MET A 362 19.49 -3.44 9.68
N TYR A 363 20.81 -3.25 9.67
CA TYR A 363 21.54 -2.60 8.58
C TYR A 363 22.51 -3.59 7.94
N LEU A 364 22.16 -4.11 6.77
CA LEU A 364 23.00 -5.02 6.00
C LEU A 364 23.84 -4.23 5.02
N ILE A 365 25.15 -4.24 5.21
CA ILE A 365 26.10 -3.69 4.23
C ILE A 365 26.58 -4.84 3.36
N SER A 366 26.34 -4.76 2.05
CA SER A 366 26.70 -5.80 1.09
C SER A 366 27.62 -5.21 0.02
N ALA A 367 28.92 -5.45 0.17
CA ALA A 367 29.94 -5.09 -0.79
C ALA A 367 29.92 -6.04 -2.01
N PRO A 368 30.45 -5.60 -3.18
CA PRO A 368 30.75 -6.49 -4.29
C PRO A 368 31.62 -7.69 -3.88
N TYR A 369 31.54 -8.76 -4.67
CA TYR A 369 32.39 -9.93 -4.47
C TYR A 369 33.88 -9.55 -4.40
N HIS A 370 34.60 -10.18 -3.48
CA HIS A 370 36.03 -9.96 -3.17
C HIS A 370 36.41 -8.63 -2.50
N GLN A 371 35.44 -7.76 -2.19
CA GLN A 371 35.67 -6.61 -1.32
C GLN A 371 35.27 -6.92 0.12
N LYS A 372 35.82 -6.15 1.06
CA LYS A 372 35.43 -6.16 2.47
C LYS A 372 34.68 -4.89 2.82
N VAL A 373 33.97 -4.90 3.93
CA VAL A 373 33.31 -3.75 4.51
C VAL A 373 34.17 -3.23 5.66
N GLN A 374 34.60 -1.97 5.57
CA GLN A 374 35.30 -1.26 6.62
C GLN A 374 34.33 -0.25 7.24
N LEU A 375 33.90 -0.53 8.47
CA LEU A 375 32.94 0.25 9.25
C LEU A 375 33.68 1.05 10.33
N ARG A 376 33.32 2.31 10.51
CA ARG A 376 33.81 3.17 11.59
C ARG A 376 32.63 3.78 12.32
N ILE A 377 32.54 3.52 13.63
CA ILE A 377 31.53 4.10 14.51
C ILE A 377 32.12 5.39 15.09
N HIS A 378 31.53 6.54 14.76
CA HIS A 378 32.03 7.85 15.21
C HIS A 378 31.41 8.28 16.53
N THR A 379 30.15 7.91 16.73
CA THR A 379 29.40 8.27 17.93
C THR A 379 28.59 7.06 18.36
N LEU A 380 28.63 6.77 19.66
CA LEU A 380 27.83 5.77 20.33
C LEU A 380 27.38 6.37 21.66
N ASN A 381 26.08 6.35 21.94
CA ASN A 381 25.49 6.78 23.20
C ASN A 381 24.16 6.03 23.38
N MET A 382 24.18 4.96 24.16
CA MET A 382 23.05 4.07 24.43
C MET A 382 22.95 3.80 25.94
N GLU A 383 21.82 3.26 26.40
CA GLU A 383 21.72 2.77 27.78
C GLU A 383 22.86 1.79 28.09
N ALA A 384 23.61 2.05 29.17
CA ALA A 384 24.70 1.18 29.58
C ALA A 384 24.15 0.07 30.49
N SER A 385 24.38 -1.19 30.12
CA SER A 385 23.98 -2.36 30.92
C SER A 385 25.04 -3.45 30.88
N THR A 386 25.09 -4.29 31.91
CA THR A 386 26.05 -5.40 32.00
C THR A 386 25.85 -6.40 30.86
N GLY A 387 26.82 -6.48 29.95
CA GLY A 387 26.74 -7.32 28.75
C GLY A 387 25.82 -6.77 27.65
N CYS A 388 25.46 -5.48 27.71
CA CYS A 388 24.60 -4.82 26.74
C CYS A 388 23.28 -5.57 26.52
N LYS A 389 22.56 -5.79 27.63
CA LYS A 389 21.30 -6.55 27.69
C LYS A 389 20.07 -5.69 27.44
N SER A 390 20.12 -4.41 27.82
CA SER A 390 19.12 -3.41 27.46
C SER A 390 19.39 -2.96 26.01
N ASP A 391 19.78 -1.71 25.79
CA ASP A 391 20.10 -1.21 24.45
C ASP A 391 21.46 -1.67 23.95
N TYR A 392 21.56 -1.95 22.65
CA TYR A 392 22.83 -2.31 22.04
C TYR A 392 22.91 -2.10 20.53
N LEU A 393 24.15 -2.00 20.04
CA LEU A 393 24.51 -2.17 18.65
C LEU A 393 25.38 -3.43 18.50
N ALA A 394 24.82 -4.48 17.91
CA ALA A 394 25.53 -5.71 17.58
C ALA A 394 26.04 -5.67 16.14
N VAL A 395 27.25 -6.19 15.92
CA VAL A 395 27.88 -6.26 14.60
C VAL A 395 28.22 -7.72 14.30
N TYR A 396 27.63 -8.27 13.24
CA TYR A 396 27.81 -9.64 12.80
C TYR A 396 28.65 -9.70 11.51
N ASN A 397 29.59 -10.65 11.47
CA ASN A 397 30.46 -10.88 10.34
C ASN A 397 29.78 -11.73 9.26
N GLY A 398 28.79 -11.17 8.58
CA GLY A 398 28.01 -11.83 7.55
C GLY A 398 26.72 -11.10 7.26
N ASN A 399 25.73 -11.81 6.71
CA ASN A 399 24.46 -11.24 6.28
C ASN A 399 23.26 -11.65 7.14
N THR A 400 23.46 -12.41 8.23
CA THR A 400 22.39 -12.82 9.15
C THR A 400 22.82 -12.69 10.61
N THR A 401 21.87 -12.73 11.54
CA THR A 401 22.14 -12.80 12.99
C THR A 401 22.70 -14.15 13.44
N TYR A 402 22.69 -15.17 12.58
CA TYR A 402 23.37 -16.45 12.82
C TYR A 402 24.85 -16.41 12.43
N SER A 403 25.29 -15.37 11.70
CA SER A 403 26.69 -15.16 11.39
C SER A 403 27.49 -14.84 12.66
N PRO A 404 28.82 -15.05 12.70
CA PRO A 404 29.61 -14.81 13.89
C PRO A 404 29.45 -13.37 14.42
N LEU A 405 29.00 -13.23 15.67
CA LEU A 405 28.94 -11.94 16.36
C LEU A 405 30.36 -11.44 16.60
N MET A 406 30.72 -10.32 16.00
CA MET A 406 32.03 -9.68 16.20
C MET A 406 32.03 -8.91 17.51
N HIS A 407 31.03 -8.04 17.67
CA HIS A 407 30.95 -7.12 18.80
C HIS A 407 29.51 -6.81 19.16
N LYS A 408 29.30 -6.45 20.43
CA LYS A 408 28.04 -5.92 20.96
C LYS A 408 28.37 -4.70 21.82
N PHE A 409 27.90 -3.53 21.40
CA PHE A 409 28.22 -2.23 21.99
C PHE A 409 27.02 -1.64 22.73
N CYS A 410 27.26 -0.92 23.81
CA CYS A 410 26.30 -0.11 24.56
C CYS A 410 27.05 0.97 25.36
N GLY A 411 26.34 1.89 26.01
CA GLY A 411 26.97 3.03 26.68
C GLY A 411 27.51 4.07 25.69
N SER A 412 28.54 4.81 26.09
CA SER A 412 29.06 5.97 25.36
C SER A 412 30.43 5.77 24.67
N LEU A 413 31.00 4.58 24.76
CA LEU A 413 32.31 4.31 24.18
C LEU A 413 32.18 3.84 22.73
N ALA A 414 32.43 4.75 21.79
CA ALA A 414 32.50 4.38 20.38
C ALA A 414 33.71 3.46 20.13
N PRO A 415 33.50 2.25 19.59
CA PRO A 415 34.60 1.40 19.16
C PRO A 415 35.27 2.02 17.93
N GLY A 416 36.55 1.71 17.73
CA GLY A 416 37.30 2.10 16.55
C GLY A 416 36.79 1.41 15.28
N GLU A 417 37.69 1.16 14.35
CA GLU A 417 37.37 0.58 13.06
C GLU A 417 37.09 -0.93 13.13
N ILE A 418 36.12 -1.40 12.35
CA ILE A 418 35.71 -2.81 12.24
C ILE A 418 35.77 -3.22 10.77
N ILE A 419 36.45 -4.32 10.47
CA ILE A 419 36.62 -4.83 9.10
C ILE A 419 35.99 -6.22 9.00
N SER A 420 35.08 -6.44 8.05
CA SER A 420 34.49 -7.76 7.79
C SER A 420 35.50 -8.74 7.22
N SER A 421 35.30 -10.04 7.43
CA SER A 421 36.14 -11.07 6.78
C SER A 421 35.72 -11.35 5.34
N GLY A 422 34.44 -11.14 5.01
CA GLY A 422 33.87 -11.30 3.68
C GLY A 422 33.25 -10.00 3.16
N ASN A 423 32.38 -10.11 2.16
CA ASN A 423 31.75 -8.96 1.50
C ASN A 423 30.45 -8.50 2.16
N SER A 424 30.16 -8.94 3.39
CA SER A 424 28.93 -8.55 4.09
C SER A 424 29.20 -8.29 5.57
N LEU A 425 28.51 -7.28 6.10
CA LEU A 425 28.51 -6.93 7.51
C LEU A 425 27.07 -6.55 7.91
N LEU A 426 26.55 -7.13 8.98
CA LEU A 426 25.20 -6.85 9.47
C LEU A 426 25.28 -6.15 10.82
N LEU A 427 24.63 -4.99 10.94
CA LEU A 427 24.46 -4.28 12.19
C LEU A 427 23.03 -4.48 12.70
N GLN A 428 22.88 -4.74 13.99
CA GLN A 428 21.59 -4.78 14.68
C GLN A 428 21.59 -3.74 15.80
N PHE A 429 20.74 -2.73 15.68
CA PHE A 429 20.48 -1.79 16.78
C PHE A 429 19.19 -2.19 17.48
N HIS A 430 19.26 -2.44 18.79
CA HIS A 430 18.13 -2.82 19.61
C HIS A 430 17.97 -1.81 20.75
N SER A 431 16.73 -1.37 21.00
CA SER A 431 16.37 -0.62 22.21
C SER A 431 15.23 -1.30 22.97
N ASP A 432 15.33 -1.29 24.30
CA ASP A 432 14.31 -1.84 25.18
C ASP A 432 13.17 -0.81 25.41
N PRO A 433 12.15 -1.11 26.24
CA PRO A 433 11.08 -0.16 26.56
C PRO A 433 11.52 1.06 27.40
N ASN A 434 12.76 1.12 27.87
CA ASN A 434 13.27 2.05 28.86
C ASN A 434 14.38 2.95 28.27
N THR A 435 14.68 4.03 29.01
CA THR A 435 15.84 4.92 28.85
C THR A 435 16.34 5.15 27.41
N GLU A 436 15.78 6.15 26.73
CA GLU A 436 16.31 6.55 25.42
C GLU A 436 17.53 7.48 25.52
N ALA A 437 18.50 7.23 24.63
CA ALA A 437 19.71 8.05 24.47
C ALA A 437 19.91 8.50 23.02
N GLN A 438 21.02 9.18 22.73
CA GLN A 438 21.28 9.81 21.43
C GLN A 438 21.46 8.80 20.28
N GLY A 439 21.87 7.56 20.60
CA GLY A 439 22.06 6.49 19.64
C GLY A 439 23.45 6.49 19.01
N PHE A 440 23.54 6.24 17.70
CA PHE A 440 24.83 6.07 17.03
C PHE A 440 24.88 6.72 15.65
N PHE A 441 26.11 7.03 15.24
CA PHE A 441 26.45 7.41 13.87
C PHE A 441 27.73 6.69 13.44
N ALA A 442 27.67 6.06 12.27
CA ALA A 442 28.75 5.30 11.68
C ALA A 442 28.87 5.59 10.19
N SER A 443 30.09 5.46 9.66
CA SER A 443 30.37 5.49 8.23
C SER A 443 31.01 4.18 7.80
N PHE A 444 30.77 3.74 6.58
CA PHE A 444 31.42 2.58 6.00
C PHE A 444 31.96 2.87 4.59
N HIS A 445 32.93 2.08 4.18
CA HIS A 445 33.40 2.00 2.81
C HIS A 445 33.78 0.56 2.46
N PHE A 446 33.87 0.28 1.15
CA PHE A 446 34.35 -1.01 0.66
C PHE A 446 35.86 -0.95 0.45
N ALA A 447 36.55 -1.99 0.92
CA ALA A 447 38.00 -2.14 0.93
C ALA A 447 38.46 -3.34 0.10
#